data_AF-A0A9W9BA82-F1
#
_entry.id   AF-A0A9W9BA82-F1
#
_cell.length_a   1.000
_cell.length_b   1.000
_cell.length_c   1.000
_cell.angle_alpha   90.00
_cell.angle_beta   90.00
_cell.angle_gamma   90.00
#
_symmetry.space_group_name_H-M   'P 1'
#
loop_
_entity.id
_entity.type
_entity.pdbx_description
1 polymer ?
#
loop_
_entity_poly.entity_id
_entity_poly.type
_entity_poly.pdbx_seq_one_letter_code
_entity_poly.pdbx_strand_id
1 'polypeptide(L)'
;MEDADHKMYAPYVYRGRDGLLRDGQGRQGREANLLSEFSRDKLLWLFRTDQEGSHRYKIHTIVDIPSYEPSVRDAAANCLSDIPTYHWIDICNKSVPVYILPGKRWLLLRVVLHNYIYRRWFRPYRSEIDSMHFICKFVIPQDLPDNKKVSLSTVDTIIALSKAIIAKFESQRIIEVETRAVTPNWCSISWSSPKNLNPYILQPLFRALVIIVSHEKYNKEPSTALGDLPVYLAQTGMEEELSAPISFEPLAGKIICHIEPGRVIQVTLETAINFVIGLEAREAAAFGLRPDPATNWKPDEDMLEAWRSIGETEPLVGPNSQWVDDKIYPEWSGRGKWNEASLMPRYEKTAFWMEGHREAIEERYKEAQRAAADAARASAAGSHGQ
;
A
#
# COMPACT_ATOMS: atom_id res chain seq x y z
N MET A 1 -30.64 -25.70 -8.51
CA MET A 1 -30.67 -25.57 -7.04
C MET A 1 -29.61 -24.57 -6.68
N GLU A 2 -30.05 -23.52 -6.01
CA GLU A 2 -29.43 -22.20 -5.87
C GLU A 2 -28.00 -22.25 -5.32
N ASP A 3 -27.08 -21.56 -5.99
CA ASP A 3 -25.88 -20.99 -5.38
C ASP A 3 -25.67 -19.61 -5.99
N ALA A 4 -26.62 -18.73 -5.68
CA ALA A 4 -26.67 -17.34 -6.09
C ALA A 4 -26.83 -16.48 -4.84
N ASP A 5 -25.73 -16.25 -4.11
CA ASP A 5 -25.51 -15.01 -3.33
C ASP A 5 -24.17 -15.10 -2.56
N HIS A 6 -23.06 -15.13 -3.28
CA HIS A 6 -21.77 -14.67 -2.76
C HIS A 6 -21.59 -13.19 -3.14
N LYS A 7 -22.41 -12.30 -2.54
CA LYS A 7 -22.14 -10.86 -2.56
C LYS A 7 -21.03 -10.56 -1.56
N MET A 8 -19.81 -10.37 -2.07
CA MET A 8 -18.64 -9.94 -1.31
C MET A 8 -18.95 -8.69 -0.47
N TYR A 9 -18.69 -8.82 0.82
CA TYR A 9 -18.84 -7.79 1.83
C TYR A 9 -17.87 -6.61 1.61
N ALA A 10 -18.37 -5.52 1.03
CA ALA A 10 -17.95 -4.18 1.41
C ALA A 10 -19.09 -3.63 2.28
N PRO A 11 -19.00 -3.65 3.62
CA PRO A 11 -20.17 -3.30 4.39
C PRO A 11 -20.19 -1.78 4.50
N TYR A 12 -20.92 -1.11 3.63
CA TYR A 12 -21.44 0.22 3.98
C TYR A 12 -22.07 0.15 5.37
N VAL A 13 -22.08 1.26 6.10
CA VAL A 13 -23.00 1.48 7.21
C VAL A 13 -24.38 1.01 6.73
N TYR A 14 -24.79 -0.22 7.10
CA TYR A 14 -25.91 -0.88 6.44
C TYR A 14 -27.17 -0.31 7.04
N ARG A 15 -27.75 0.67 6.36
CA ARG A 15 -29.11 1.09 6.61
C ARG A 15 -30.03 -0.05 6.17
N GLY A 16 -30.66 -0.71 7.11
CA GLY A 16 -31.77 -1.60 6.77
C GLY A 16 -32.87 -0.80 6.05
N ARG A 17 -33.80 -1.47 5.37
CA ARG A 17 -35.01 -0.81 4.81
C ARG A 17 -35.83 -0.07 5.88
N ASP A 18 -35.57 -0.35 7.15
CA ASP A 18 -36.14 0.23 8.36
C ASP A 18 -35.39 1.47 8.87
N GLY A 19 -34.29 1.90 8.23
CA GLY A 19 -33.51 3.07 8.66
C GLY A 19 -32.52 2.79 9.80
N LEU A 20 -32.42 1.54 10.28
CA LEU A 20 -31.59 1.18 11.43
C LEU A 20 -30.13 0.95 11.04
N LEU A 21 -29.20 1.45 11.88
CA LEU A 21 -27.79 1.07 11.79
C LEU A 21 -27.53 -0.18 12.61
N ARG A 22 -26.81 -1.12 12.01
CA ARG A 22 -26.30 -2.30 12.70
C ARG A 22 -24.79 -2.20 12.81
N ASP A 23 -24.27 -2.47 14.00
CA ASP A 23 -22.83 -2.55 14.18
C ASP A 23 -22.27 -3.72 13.36
N GLY A 24 -21.20 -3.49 12.61
CA GLY A 24 -20.59 -4.52 11.74
C GLY A 24 -19.89 -5.65 12.51
N GLN A 25 -20.12 -5.78 13.83
CA GLN A 25 -19.45 -6.76 14.70
C GLN A 25 -20.35 -7.98 14.93
N GLY A 26 -20.30 -8.94 14.02
CA GLY A 26 -20.66 -10.33 14.31
C GLY A 26 -22.16 -10.65 14.43
N ARG A 27 -22.55 -11.75 13.78
CA ARG A 27 -23.89 -12.33 13.84
C ARG A 27 -24.16 -12.98 15.22
N GLN A 28 -24.42 -12.20 16.26
CA GLN A 28 -25.16 -12.70 17.44
C GLN A 28 -25.60 -11.53 18.33
N GLY A 29 -26.90 -11.19 18.21
CA GLY A 29 -27.68 -10.45 19.20
C GLY A 29 -27.19 -9.06 19.59
N ARG A 30 -27.55 -8.02 18.82
CA ARG A 30 -27.55 -6.64 19.31
C ARG A 30 -28.74 -5.85 18.79
N GLU A 31 -29.26 -5.01 19.69
CA GLU A 31 -30.34 -4.05 19.49
C GLU A 31 -30.00 -3.13 18.32
N ALA A 32 -30.91 -3.05 17.36
CA ALA A 32 -30.79 -2.12 16.26
C ALA A 32 -31.27 -0.76 16.76
N ASN A 33 -30.34 0.15 17.04
CA ASN A 33 -30.68 1.49 17.50
C ASN A 33 -31.09 2.35 16.30
N LEU A 34 -32.08 3.22 16.52
CA LEU A 34 -32.44 4.24 15.54
C LEU A 34 -31.27 5.22 15.42
N LEU A 35 -31.01 5.70 14.19
CA LEU A 35 -29.98 6.71 13.95
C LEU A 35 -30.13 7.91 14.91
N SER A 36 -31.35 8.36 15.14
CA SER A 36 -31.70 9.47 16.04
C SER A 36 -31.29 9.27 17.52
N GLU A 37 -30.95 8.05 17.93
CA GLU A 37 -30.51 7.73 19.30
C GLU A 37 -28.99 7.88 19.47
N PHE A 38 -28.25 8.10 18.38
CA PHE A 38 -26.81 8.31 18.42
C PHE A 38 -26.47 9.75 18.82
N SER A 39 -25.59 9.89 19.81
CA SER A 39 -24.89 11.16 20.06
C SER A 39 -23.96 11.52 18.89
N ARG A 40 -23.67 12.81 18.72
CA ARG A 40 -22.65 13.34 17.80
C ARG A 40 -21.33 12.56 17.83
N ASP A 41 -20.72 12.42 19.02
CA ASP A 41 -19.41 11.77 19.19
C ASP A 41 -19.43 10.30 18.76
N LYS A 42 -20.52 9.60 19.08
CA LYS A 42 -20.70 8.20 18.67
C LYS A 42 -20.81 8.05 17.15
N LEU A 43 -21.53 8.95 16.48
CA LEU A 43 -21.69 8.90 15.04
C LEU A 43 -20.36 9.23 14.32
N LEU A 44 -19.64 10.25 14.78
CA LEU A 44 -18.29 10.59 14.29
C LEU A 44 -17.31 9.43 14.47
N TRP A 45 -17.33 8.77 15.63
CA TRP A 45 -16.54 7.57 15.87
C TRP A 45 -16.91 6.41 14.93
N LEU A 46 -18.20 6.20 14.65
CA LEU A 46 -18.64 5.19 13.68
C LEU A 46 -18.11 5.50 12.28
N PHE A 47 -18.27 6.73 11.79
CA PHE A 47 -17.76 7.13 10.48
C PHE A 47 -16.25 6.95 10.39
N ARG A 48 -15.51 7.40 11.41
CA ARG A 48 -14.06 7.26 11.43
C ARG A 48 -13.62 5.80 11.38
N THR A 49 -14.19 4.93 12.22
CA THR A 49 -13.79 3.52 12.25
C THR A 49 -14.16 2.77 10.98
N ASP A 50 -15.23 3.18 10.29
CA ASP A 50 -15.60 2.63 8.99
C ASP A 50 -14.63 3.07 7.89
N GLN A 51 -14.28 4.36 7.85
CA GLN A 51 -13.26 4.88 6.93
C GLN A 51 -11.91 4.19 7.13
N GLU A 52 -11.46 3.99 8.39
CA GLU A 52 -10.25 3.21 8.68
C GLU A 52 -10.34 1.77 8.18
N GLY A 53 -11.50 1.13 8.37
CA GLY A 53 -11.76 -0.22 7.86
C GLY A 53 -11.67 -0.29 6.34
N SER A 54 -12.38 0.60 5.66
CA SER A 54 -12.39 0.74 4.20
C SER A 54 -10.99 1.01 3.66
N HIS A 55 -10.27 1.93 4.30
CA HIS A 55 -8.89 2.25 3.98
C HIS A 55 -7.97 1.03 4.10
N ARG A 56 -8.00 0.33 5.24
CA ARG A 56 -7.19 -0.88 5.46
C ARG A 56 -7.45 -1.95 4.40
N TYR A 57 -8.72 -2.18 4.09
CA TYR A 57 -9.13 -3.14 3.08
C TYR A 57 -8.66 -2.73 1.68
N LYS A 58 -8.87 -1.46 1.29
CA LYS A 58 -8.54 -0.95 -0.04
C LYS A 58 -7.04 -0.94 -0.29
N ILE A 59 -6.20 -0.50 0.66
CA ILE A 59 -4.75 -0.52 0.44
C ILE A 59 -4.25 -1.96 0.30
N HIS A 60 -4.85 -2.91 1.03
CA HIS A 60 -4.48 -4.31 0.82
C HIS A 60 -4.96 -4.83 -0.56
N THR A 61 -6.26 -4.74 -0.83
CA THR A 61 -6.86 -5.46 -1.96
C THR A 61 -6.68 -4.79 -3.32
N ILE A 62 -6.54 -3.47 -3.35
CA ILE A 62 -6.53 -2.68 -4.59
C ILE A 62 -5.14 -2.12 -4.89
N VAL A 63 -4.31 -1.95 -3.87
CA VAL A 63 -3.01 -1.27 -3.98
C VAL A 63 -1.85 -2.25 -3.82
N ASP A 64 -1.96 -3.18 -2.87
CA ASP A 64 -0.93 -4.20 -2.64
C ASP A 64 -1.07 -5.40 -3.59
N ILE A 65 -2.28 -5.99 -3.69
CA ILE A 65 -2.51 -7.21 -4.50
C ILE A 65 -2.14 -7.04 -5.97
N PRO A 66 -2.67 -6.04 -6.71
CA PRO A 66 -2.17 -5.75 -8.04
C PRO A 66 -0.89 -4.93 -7.86
N SER A 67 0.26 -5.58 -8.01
CA SER A 67 1.54 -4.90 -8.00
C SER A 67 1.77 -4.20 -9.33
N TYR A 68 2.37 -3.01 -9.30
CA TYR A 68 2.79 -2.37 -10.54
C TYR A 68 4.11 -3.00 -10.96
N GLU A 69 4.13 -3.62 -12.14
CA GLU A 69 5.26 -4.44 -12.61
C GLU A 69 5.91 -3.87 -13.89
N PRO A 70 6.54 -2.68 -13.82
CA PRO A 70 7.13 -2.05 -15.00
C PRO A 70 8.45 -2.74 -15.42
N SER A 71 8.68 -2.82 -16.73
CA SER A 71 9.94 -3.33 -17.29
C SER A 71 11.04 -2.28 -17.25
N VAL A 72 12.18 -2.65 -16.67
CA VAL A 72 13.42 -1.87 -16.73
C VAL A 72 13.91 -1.71 -18.16
N ARG A 73 13.80 -2.76 -18.98
CA ARG A 73 14.21 -2.73 -20.39
C ARG A 73 13.39 -1.70 -21.17
N ASP A 74 12.08 -1.70 -20.97
CA ASP A 74 11.19 -0.78 -21.68
C ASP A 74 11.39 0.67 -21.19
N ALA A 75 11.70 0.86 -19.90
CA ALA A 75 12.13 2.16 -19.37
C ALA A 75 13.42 2.66 -20.03
N ALA A 76 14.43 1.81 -20.16
CA ALA A 76 15.69 2.15 -20.81
C ALA A 76 15.50 2.49 -22.31
N ALA A 77 14.52 1.86 -22.96
CA ALA A 77 14.15 2.13 -24.36
C ALA A 77 13.16 3.30 -24.52
N ASN A 78 12.80 4.01 -23.44
CA ASN A 78 11.79 5.07 -23.42
C ASN A 78 10.43 4.65 -24.01
N CYS A 79 10.04 3.38 -23.82
CA CYS A 79 8.80 2.80 -24.34
C CYS A 79 7.91 2.20 -23.25
N LEU A 80 8.02 2.70 -22.00
CA LEU A 80 7.10 2.31 -20.93
C LEU A 80 5.64 2.50 -21.36
N SER A 81 4.87 1.44 -21.19
CA SER A 81 3.43 1.44 -21.37
C SER A 81 2.77 2.45 -20.42
N ASP A 82 1.58 2.90 -20.80
CA ASP A 82 0.72 3.73 -19.96
C ASP A 82 0.50 3.08 -18.59
N ILE A 83 0.63 3.88 -17.52
CA ILE A 83 0.33 3.42 -16.16
C ILE A 83 -1.19 3.20 -16.11
N PRO A 84 -1.65 1.99 -15.76
CA PRO A 84 -3.07 1.74 -15.55
C PRO A 84 -3.67 2.68 -14.51
N THR A 85 -4.88 3.18 -14.72
CA THR A 85 -5.45 4.26 -13.89
C THR A 85 -5.48 3.94 -12.39
N TYR A 86 -5.72 2.69 -12.01
CA TYR A 86 -5.69 2.29 -10.60
C TYR A 86 -4.28 2.40 -9.98
N HIS A 87 -3.22 2.11 -10.73
CA HIS A 87 -1.84 2.34 -10.30
C HIS A 87 -1.46 3.82 -10.31
N TRP A 88 -1.94 4.57 -11.30
CA TRP A 88 -1.72 6.00 -11.37
C TRP A 88 -2.30 6.70 -10.14
N ILE A 89 -3.54 6.37 -9.76
CA ILE A 89 -4.19 6.84 -8.53
C ILE A 89 -3.39 6.43 -7.29
N ASP A 90 -2.91 5.20 -7.26
CA ASP A 90 -2.21 4.64 -6.11
C ASP A 90 -0.80 5.20 -5.91
N ILE A 91 -0.12 5.62 -6.98
CA ILE A 91 1.15 6.36 -6.90
C ILE A 91 0.95 7.69 -6.16
N CYS A 92 -0.22 8.31 -6.29
CA CYS A 92 -0.53 9.56 -5.62
C CYS A 92 -0.63 9.41 -4.10
N ASN A 93 -0.30 10.49 -3.41
CA ASN A 93 -0.40 10.63 -1.95
C ASN A 93 0.43 9.60 -1.19
N LYS A 94 1.47 9.06 -1.82
CA LYS A 94 2.49 8.21 -1.19
C LYS A 94 3.77 9.00 -1.02
N SER A 95 4.49 8.73 0.06
CA SER A 95 5.74 9.42 0.37
C SER A 95 6.96 8.73 -0.21
N VAL A 96 6.91 7.41 -0.47
CA VAL A 96 8.07 6.68 -1.03
C VAL A 96 7.66 5.46 -1.87
N PRO A 97 8.29 5.21 -3.02
CA PRO A 97 8.21 3.92 -3.68
C PRO A 97 9.10 2.87 -2.98
N VAL A 98 8.55 1.67 -2.79
CA VAL A 98 9.24 0.49 -2.27
C VAL A 98 9.39 -0.51 -3.42
N TYR A 99 10.60 -0.62 -3.94
CA TYR A 99 10.95 -1.58 -4.98
C TYR A 99 11.28 -2.93 -4.34
N ILE A 100 10.46 -3.95 -4.63
CA ILE A 100 10.74 -5.33 -4.20
C ILE A 100 11.37 -6.04 -5.39
N LEU A 101 12.65 -6.39 -5.27
CA LEU A 101 13.35 -7.08 -6.34
C LEU A 101 12.70 -8.45 -6.61
N PRO A 102 12.43 -8.82 -7.87
CA PRO A 102 11.82 -10.10 -8.19
C PRO A 102 12.64 -11.26 -7.66
N GLY A 103 11.93 -12.28 -7.21
CA GLY A 103 12.50 -13.58 -6.90
C GLY A 103 11.56 -14.41 -6.05
N LYS A 104 11.94 -15.64 -5.71
CA LYS A 104 10.99 -16.70 -5.32
C LYS A 104 9.92 -16.30 -4.30
N ARG A 105 10.30 -15.46 -3.33
CA ARG A 105 9.46 -15.08 -2.19
C ARG A 105 8.81 -13.70 -2.31
N TRP A 106 8.92 -13.01 -3.46
CA TRP A 106 8.51 -11.62 -3.58
C TRP A 106 7.01 -11.41 -3.25
N LEU A 107 6.14 -12.37 -3.62
CA LEU A 107 4.70 -12.32 -3.33
C LEU A 107 4.40 -12.41 -1.83
N LEU A 108 5.08 -13.29 -1.09
CA LEU A 108 4.95 -13.37 0.37
C LEU A 108 5.52 -12.10 1.01
N LEU A 109 6.72 -11.70 0.58
CA LEU A 109 7.43 -10.54 1.11
C LEU A 109 6.59 -9.26 0.99
N ARG A 110 5.91 -9.08 -0.14
CA ARG A 110 4.99 -7.96 -0.36
C ARG A 110 3.90 -7.89 0.72
N VAL A 111 3.21 -9.00 1.00
CA VAL A 111 2.12 -9.04 2.01
C VAL A 111 2.64 -8.71 3.41
N VAL A 112 3.79 -9.29 3.80
CA VAL A 112 4.35 -9.04 5.13
C VAL A 112 4.89 -7.61 5.27
N LEU A 113 5.50 -7.05 4.22
CA LEU A 113 5.94 -5.66 4.18
C LEU A 113 4.75 -4.72 4.32
N HIS A 114 3.69 -4.94 3.55
CA HIS A 114 2.47 -4.14 3.62
C HIS A 114 1.89 -4.10 5.04
N ASN A 115 1.74 -5.27 5.69
CA ASN A 115 1.24 -5.34 7.06
C ASN A 115 2.18 -4.67 8.08
N TYR A 116 3.49 -4.88 7.95
CA TYR A 116 4.49 -4.27 8.84
C TYR A 116 4.46 -2.74 8.73
N ILE A 117 4.57 -2.22 7.50
CA ILE A 117 4.63 -0.78 7.22
C ILE A 117 3.32 -0.11 7.65
N TYR A 118 2.16 -0.72 7.36
CA TYR A 118 0.87 -0.18 7.77
C TYR A 118 0.80 0.00 9.28
N ARG A 119 1.16 -1.02 10.08
CA ARG A 119 1.14 -0.91 11.55
C ARG A 119 2.09 0.14 12.11
N ARG A 120 3.22 0.38 11.42
CA ARG A 120 4.21 1.37 11.85
C ARG A 120 3.77 2.80 11.58
N TRP A 121 3.13 3.01 10.43
CA TRP A 121 2.66 4.33 9.99
C TRP A 121 1.30 4.70 10.59
N PHE A 122 0.36 3.75 10.63
CA PHE A 122 -1.01 4.00 11.03
C PHE A 122 -1.13 4.25 12.53
N ARG A 123 -1.75 5.38 12.89
CA ARG A 123 -2.13 5.77 14.23
C ARG A 123 -3.66 5.74 14.31
N PRO A 124 -4.24 4.83 15.12
CA PRO A 124 -5.68 4.78 15.33
C PRO A 124 -6.27 6.17 15.57
N TYR A 125 -7.36 6.46 14.88
CA TYR A 125 -8.09 7.73 14.91
C TYR A 125 -7.35 8.96 14.39
N ARG A 126 -6.02 8.95 14.34
CA ARG A 126 -5.19 10.14 14.12
C ARG A 126 -4.51 10.18 12.76
N SER A 127 -4.33 9.05 12.08
CA SER A 127 -3.76 9.06 10.73
C SER A 127 -4.72 9.68 9.74
N GLU A 128 -4.21 10.54 8.87
CA GLU A 128 -4.89 10.92 7.65
C GLU A 128 -4.92 9.72 6.71
N ILE A 129 -6.12 9.34 6.29
CA ILE A 129 -6.37 8.16 5.44
C ILE A 129 -7.16 8.50 4.19
N ASP A 130 -7.53 9.77 4.06
CA ASP A 130 -8.29 10.26 2.93
C ASP A 130 -7.46 10.24 1.66
N SER A 131 -8.16 10.17 0.53
CA SER A 131 -7.53 10.11 -0.80
C SER A 131 -6.47 9.01 -0.91
N MET A 132 -6.69 7.89 -0.22
CA MET A 132 -5.81 6.71 -0.20
C MET A 132 -4.38 7.01 0.31
N HIS A 133 -4.25 7.97 1.22
CA HIS A 133 -2.96 8.30 1.81
C HIS A 133 -2.37 7.12 2.58
N PHE A 134 -1.16 6.74 2.21
CA PHE A 134 -0.37 5.69 2.85
C PHE A 134 1.09 6.01 2.56
N ILE A 135 2.01 5.63 3.45
CA ILE A 135 3.39 6.08 3.30
C ILE A 135 4.08 5.59 2.02
N CYS A 136 3.68 4.45 1.45
CA CYS A 136 4.41 3.87 0.32
C CYS A 136 3.58 3.26 -0.81
N LYS A 137 4.21 3.14 -1.99
CA LYS A 137 3.76 2.33 -3.12
C LYS A 137 4.72 1.17 -3.37
N PHE A 138 4.21 -0.05 -3.49
CA PHE A 138 5.03 -1.19 -3.92
C PHE A 138 5.16 -1.25 -5.45
N VAL A 139 6.39 -1.43 -5.93
CA VAL A 139 6.74 -1.58 -7.36
C VAL A 139 7.62 -2.82 -7.54
N ILE A 140 7.32 -3.65 -8.54
CA ILE A 140 8.04 -4.89 -8.84
C ILE A 140 8.75 -4.73 -10.19
N PRO A 141 10.02 -4.31 -10.21
CA PRO A 141 10.73 -4.05 -11.46
C PRO A 141 10.98 -5.37 -12.22
N GLN A 142 10.50 -5.45 -13.46
CA GLN A 142 10.72 -6.59 -14.35
C GLN A 142 11.99 -6.38 -15.21
N ASP A 143 12.53 -7.46 -15.79
CA ASP A 143 13.70 -7.44 -16.67
C ASP A 143 14.96 -6.80 -16.03
N LEU A 144 15.12 -6.94 -14.71
CA LEU A 144 16.35 -6.53 -14.04
C LEU A 144 17.54 -7.37 -14.51
N PRO A 145 18.74 -6.76 -14.65
CA PRO A 145 19.96 -7.52 -14.89
C PRO A 145 20.14 -8.57 -13.78
N ASP A 146 20.52 -9.79 -14.17
CA ASP A 146 20.55 -10.96 -13.31
C ASP A 146 21.68 -10.85 -12.26
N ASN A 147 21.42 -10.05 -11.23
CA ASN A 147 22.32 -9.76 -10.13
C ASN A 147 21.69 -10.29 -8.86
N LYS A 148 22.25 -11.38 -8.33
CA LYS A 148 21.84 -11.98 -7.05
C LYS A 148 21.87 -10.93 -5.92
N LYS A 149 22.93 -10.12 -5.88
CA LYS A 149 23.12 -9.08 -4.86
C LYS A 149 22.73 -7.69 -5.36
N VAL A 150 22.17 -6.87 -4.46
CA VAL A 150 21.96 -5.44 -4.70
C VAL A 150 23.33 -4.77 -4.81
N SER A 151 23.64 -4.32 -6.01
CA SER A 151 24.86 -3.59 -6.35
C SER A 151 24.53 -2.13 -6.68
N LEU A 152 25.54 -1.27 -6.79
CA LEU A 152 25.35 0.11 -7.22
C LEU A 152 24.64 0.19 -8.59
N SER A 153 25.03 -0.66 -9.53
CA SER A 153 24.39 -0.76 -10.85
C SER A 153 22.90 -1.13 -10.76
N THR A 154 22.54 -2.05 -9.84
CA THR A 154 21.14 -2.37 -9.56
C THR A 154 20.40 -1.15 -9.04
N VAL A 155 20.99 -0.41 -8.09
CA VAL A 155 20.39 0.80 -7.51
C VAL A 155 20.19 1.88 -8.57
N ASP A 156 21.18 2.14 -9.41
CA ASP A 156 21.09 3.12 -10.51
C ASP A 156 20.03 2.75 -11.53
N THR A 157 19.89 1.46 -11.82
CA THR A 157 18.83 0.92 -12.68
C THR A 157 17.44 1.20 -12.10
N ILE A 158 17.27 0.99 -10.78
CA ILE A 158 16.01 1.28 -10.09
C ILE A 158 15.72 2.79 -10.07
N ILE A 159 16.72 3.63 -9.82
CA ILE A 159 16.57 5.08 -9.86
C ILE A 159 16.16 5.54 -11.26
N ALA A 160 16.79 5.01 -12.32
CA ALA A 160 16.44 5.32 -13.70
C ALA A 160 14.99 4.90 -14.01
N LEU A 161 14.59 3.70 -13.60
CA LEU A 161 13.21 3.24 -13.72
C LEU A 161 12.24 4.16 -12.97
N SER A 162 12.56 4.56 -11.74
CA SER A 162 11.73 5.48 -10.94
C SER A 162 11.50 6.80 -11.66
N LYS A 163 12.57 7.39 -12.20
CA LYS A 163 12.50 8.62 -13.02
C LYS A 163 11.62 8.44 -14.25
N ALA A 164 11.73 7.31 -14.94
CA ALA A 164 10.91 7.01 -16.12
C ALA A 164 9.42 6.85 -15.76
N ILE A 165 9.11 6.18 -14.64
CA ILE A 165 7.73 6.06 -14.13
C ILE A 165 7.15 7.44 -13.78
N ILE A 166 7.93 8.29 -13.10
CA ILE A 166 7.51 9.66 -12.75
C ILE A 166 7.25 10.48 -14.02
N ALA A 167 8.16 10.44 -15.00
CA ALA A 167 7.96 11.13 -16.27
C ALA A 167 6.69 10.65 -17.00
N LYS A 168 6.46 9.32 -17.01
CA LYS A 168 5.25 8.73 -17.58
C LYS A 168 3.99 9.19 -16.85
N PHE A 169 4.02 9.16 -15.52
CA PHE A 169 2.93 9.63 -14.66
C PHE A 169 2.54 11.07 -14.98
N GLU A 170 3.51 11.98 -15.07
CA GLU A 170 3.27 13.40 -15.37
C GLU A 170 2.72 13.60 -16.79
N SER A 171 3.25 12.87 -17.77
CA SER A 171 2.72 12.93 -19.15
C SER A 171 1.25 12.50 -19.22
N GLN A 172 0.86 11.46 -18.47
CA GLN A 172 -0.52 11.00 -18.41
C GLN A 172 -1.41 11.96 -17.63
N ARG A 173 -0.89 12.60 -16.58
CA ARG A 173 -1.63 13.59 -15.78
C ARG A 173 -2.17 14.72 -16.66
N ILE A 174 -1.34 15.24 -17.57
CA ILE A 174 -1.73 16.30 -18.50
C ILE A 174 -2.92 15.85 -19.34
N ILE A 175 -2.83 14.66 -19.94
CA ILE A 175 -3.89 14.07 -20.78
C ILE A 175 -5.17 13.84 -19.98
N GLU A 176 -5.07 13.28 -18.76
CA GLU A 176 -6.24 13.00 -17.92
C GLU A 176 -6.97 14.27 -17.48
N VAL A 177 -6.22 15.32 -17.12
CA VAL A 177 -6.79 16.64 -16.76
C VAL A 177 -7.51 17.25 -17.97
N GLU A 178 -6.89 17.25 -19.14
CA GLU A 178 -7.49 17.78 -20.38
C GLU A 178 -8.74 17.00 -20.79
N THR A 179 -8.67 15.66 -20.82
CA THR A 179 -9.78 14.78 -21.22
C THR A 179 -11.01 14.98 -20.34
N ARG A 180 -10.82 15.20 -19.05
CA ARG A 180 -11.91 15.39 -18.08
C ARG A 180 -12.50 16.79 -18.10
N ALA A 181 -11.72 17.80 -18.49
CA ALA A 181 -12.25 19.14 -18.74
C ALA A 181 -13.27 19.15 -19.89
N VAL A 182 -13.07 18.29 -20.90
CA VAL A 182 -13.94 18.18 -22.08
C VAL A 182 -15.15 17.27 -21.86
N THR A 183 -15.06 16.29 -20.94
CA THR A 183 -16.10 15.26 -20.75
C THR A 183 -16.58 15.15 -19.29
N PRO A 184 -17.26 16.16 -18.74
CA PRO A 184 -17.62 16.20 -17.31
C PRO A 184 -18.61 15.12 -16.87
N ASN A 185 -19.31 14.47 -17.82
CA ASN A 185 -20.44 13.57 -17.56
C ASN A 185 -20.12 12.07 -17.69
N TRP A 186 -18.85 11.66 -17.69
CA TRP A 186 -18.53 10.25 -17.58
C TRP A 186 -18.90 9.73 -16.18
N CYS A 187 -20.09 9.13 -16.08
CA CYS A 187 -20.57 8.34 -14.95
C CYS A 187 -19.73 7.08 -14.78
N SER A 188 -18.51 7.23 -14.29
CA SER A 188 -17.75 6.16 -13.67
C SER A 188 -17.99 6.23 -12.17
N ILE A 189 -18.81 5.32 -11.64
CA ILE A 189 -18.88 4.99 -10.20
C ILE A 189 -17.65 4.13 -9.81
N SER A 190 -16.68 3.97 -10.70
CA SER A 190 -15.45 3.25 -10.40
C SER A 190 -14.45 4.16 -9.70
N TRP A 191 -13.99 3.72 -8.52
CA TRP A 191 -12.82 4.25 -7.81
C TRP A 191 -11.56 4.30 -8.68
N SER A 192 -11.54 3.57 -9.80
CA SER A 192 -10.49 3.62 -10.81
C SER A 192 -10.56 4.83 -11.75
N SER A 193 -11.54 5.73 -11.60
CA SER A 193 -11.65 6.97 -12.38
C SER A 193 -12.35 8.06 -11.55
N PRO A 194 -11.65 8.66 -10.57
CA PRO A 194 -12.25 9.64 -9.66
C PRO A 194 -12.66 10.89 -10.41
N LYS A 195 -13.85 11.45 -10.18
CA LYS A 195 -14.31 12.65 -10.91
C LYS A 195 -13.41 13.88 -10.75
N ASN A 196 -12.74 14.01 -9.60
CA ASN A 196 -11.84 15.13 -9.29
C ASN A 196 -10.41 14.62 -9.10
N LEU A 197 -9.46 15.16 -9.87
CA LEU A 197 -8.04 14.83 -9.79
C LEU A 197 -7.25 15.68 -8.79
N ASN A 198 -7.80 16.80 -8.34
CA ASN A 198 -7.12 17.72 -7.43
C ASN A 198 -6.54 17.05 -6.17
N PRO A 199 -7.22 16.07 -5.52
CA PRO A 199 -6.65 15.42 -4.34
C PRO A 199 -5.58 14.37 -4.64
N TYR A 200 -5.26 14.08 -5.91
CA TYR A 200 -4.29 13.06 -6.29
C TYR A 200 -2.97 13.75 -6.67
N ILE A 201 -2.05 13.82 -5.70
CA ILE A 201 -0.80 14.58 -5.80
C ILE A 201 0.37 13.61 -5.75
N LEU A 202 1.30 13.73 -6.71
CA LEU A 202 2.59 13.07 -6.62
C LEU A 202 3.46 13.83 -5.61
N GLN A 203 3.77 13.21 -4.48
CA GLN A 203 4.52 13.87 -3.41
C GLN A 203 5.97 14.09 -3.82
N PRO A 204 6.60 15.23 -3.48
CA PRO A 204 8.02 15.46 -3.72
C PRO A 204 8.92 14.36 -3.12
N LEU A 205 8.60 13.86 -1.91
CA LEU A 205 9.35 12.75 -1.29
C LEU A 205 9.33 11.47 -2.13
N PHE A 206 8.22 11.20 -2.83
CA PHE A 206 8.10 10.03 -3.71
C PHE A 206 9.10 10.08 -4.86
N ARG A 207 9.42 11.30 -5.31
CA ARG A 207 10.39 11.54 -6.37
C ARG A 207 11.82 11.43 -5.85
N ALA A 208 12.07 11.94 -4.64
CA ALA A 208 13.41 12.16 -4.11
C ALA A 208 14.09 10.92 -3.52
N LEU A 209 13.31 9.98 -2.98
CA LEU A 209 13.83 8.84 -2.21
C LEU A 209 13.19 7.54 -2.69
N VAL A 210 13.96 6.45 -2.70
CA VAL A 210 13.43 5.09 -2.93
C VAL A 210 13.88 4.13 -1.83
N ILE A 211 13.03 3.15 -1.51
CA ILE A 211 13.39 1.98 -0.70
C ILE A 211 13.54 0.78 -1.62
N ILE A 212 14.63 0.04 -1.51
CA ILE A 212 14.87 -1.19 -2.27
C ILE A 212 14.95 -2.36 -1.30
N VAL A 213 14.15 -3.39 -1.56
CA VAL A 213 14.06 -4.60 -0.73
C VAL A 213 14.44 -5.81 -1.58
N SER A 214 15.42 -6.58 -1.11
CA SER A 214 15.79 -7.85 -1.73
C SER A 214 15.14 -9.02 -0.99
N HIS A 215 14.55 -9.95 -1.75
CA HIS A 215 14.00 -11.18 -1.19
C HIS A 215 15.08 -12.12 -0.63
N GLU A 216 16.36 -11.95 -0.99
CA GLU A 216 17.44 -12.84 -0.55
C GLU A 216 17.69 -12.76 0.95
N LYS A 217 17.43 -11.60 1.55
CA LYS A 217 17.63 -11.36 2.99
C LYS A 217 16.40 -11.66 3.82
N TYR A 218 15.30 -12.05 3.18
CA TYR A 218 14.05 -12.37 3.86
C TYR A 218 13.99 -13.86 4.21
N ASN A 219 13.89 -14.15 5.51
CA ASN A 219 13.87 -15.51 6.05
C ASN A 219 12.46 -15.98 6.44
N LYS A 220 11.42 -15.42 5.80
CA LYS A 220 10.01 -15.76 6.07
C LYS A 220 9.56 -15.38 7.47
N GLU A 221 10.15 -14.34 8.04
CA GLU A 221 9.64 -13.75 9.27
C GLU A 221 8.22 -13.19 9.03
N PRO A 222 7.28 -13.35 9.97
CA PRO A 222 5.98 -12.72 9.86
C PRO A 222 6.09 -11.20 9.95
N SER A 223 5.03 -10.50 9.54
CA SER A 223 4.94 -9.03 9.57
C SER A 223 5.05 -8.42 10.97
N THR A 224 5.04 -9.20 12.05
CA THR A 224 5.29 -8.73 13.42
C THR A 224 6.78 -8.71 13.80
N ALA A 225 7.63 -9.38 13.01
CA ALA A 225 9.07 -9.54 13.28
C ALA A 225 9.95 -9.04 12.12
N LEU A 226 9.38 -8.35 11.14
CA LEU A 226 10.07 -7.93 9.91
C LEU A 226 10.97 -6.69 10.09
N GLY A 227 11.00 -6.08 11.28
CA GLY A 227 11.67 -4.80 11.50
C GLY A 227 13.17 -4.81 11.22
N ASP A 228 13.84 -5.93 11.48
CA ASP A 228 15.28 -6.11 11.28
C ASP A 228 15.67 -6.44 9.84
N LEU A 229 14.71 -6.61 8.93
CA LEU A 229 14.98 -6.90 7.52
C LEU A 229 15.89 -5.81 6.91
N PRO A 230 17.07 -6.16 6.37
CA PRO A 230 17.93 -5.18 5.72
C PRO A 230 17.32 -4.65 4.42
N VAL A 231 17.25 -3.34 4.28
CA VAL A 231 16.76 -2.62 3.10
C VAL A 231 17.75 -1.53 2.70
N TYR A 232 17.64 -1.06 1.45
CA TYR A 232 18.48 0.03 0.95
C TYR A 232 17.65 1.29 0.78
N LEU A 233 18.18 2.41 1.28
CA LEU A 233 17.68 3.76 1.00
C LEU A 233 18.58 4.39 -0.05
N ALA A 234 17.99 4.94 -1.10
CA ALA A 234 18.73 5.62 -2.16
C ALA A 234 18.07 6.95 -2.54
N GLN A 235 18.88 7.99 -2.59
CA GLN A 235 18.45 9.29 -3.14
C GLN A 235 18.45 9.24 -4.67
N THR A 236 17.40 9.77 -5.27
CA THR A 236 17.25 9.79 -6.74
C THR A 236 17.90 11.02 -7.39
N GLY A 237 18.15 12.05 -6.59
CA GLY A 237 18.56 13.39 -7.03
C GLY A 237 17.40 14.30 -7.49
N MET A 238 16.14 13.85 -7.41
CA MET A 238 14.96 14.68 -7.69
C MET A 238 14.45 15.34 -6.40
N GLU A 239 15.16 16.35 -5.93
CA GLU A 239 14.86 17.04 -4.65
C GLU A 239 14.07 18.35 -4.81
N GLU A 240 13.56 18.61 -6.01
CA GLU A 240 12.69 19.74 -6.31
C GLU A 240 11.44 19.71 -5.39
N GLU A 241 11.02 20.88 -4.91
CA GLU A 241 9.81 21.06 -4.08
C GLU A 241 9.86 20.43 -2.67
N LEU A 242 11.00 19.91 -2.24
CA LEU A 242 11.22 19.52 -0.84
C LEU A 242 11.41 20.75 0.04
N SER A 243 10.99 20.63 1.31
CA SER A 243 11.21 21.65 2.34
C SER A 243 12.69 21.85 2.66
N ALA A 244 13.50 20.80 2.52
CA ALA A 244 14.95 20.80 2.67
C ALA A 244 15.55 19.55 2.00
N PRO A 245 16.86 19.58 1.64
CA PRO A 245 17.56 18.40 1.12
C PRO A 245 17.42 17.18 2.04
N ILE A 246 17.53 15.99 1.46
CA ILE A 246 17.54 14.75 2.24
C ILE A 246 18.97 14.51 2.73
N SER A 247 19.12 14.25 4.03
CA SER A 247 20.42 13.87 4.63
C SER A 247 20.28 12.56 5.40
N PHE A 248 21.26 11.68 5.24
CA PHE A 248 21.37 10.43 6.00
C PHE A 248 22.21 10.56 7.28
N GLU A 249 22.71 11.76 7.60
CA GLU A 249 23.45 12.01 8.85
C GLU A 249 22.68 11.58 10.12
N PRO A 250 21.35 11.81 10.24
CA PRO A 250 20.59 11.34 11.41
C PRO A 250 20.57 9.82 11.57
N LEU A 251 20.95 9.08 10.52
CA LEU A 251 21.00 7.62 10.50
C LEU A 251 22.40 7.05 10.75
N ALA A 252 23.45 7.87 10.89
CA ALA A 252 24.84 7.41 10.93
C ALA A 252 25.10 6.22 11.87
N GLY A 253 24.53 6.23 13.08
CA GLY A 253 24.67 5.13 14.06
C GLY A 253 23.80 3.89 13.79
N LYS A 254 22.95 3.91 12.77
CA LYS A 254 22.02 2.82 12.39
C LYS A 254 22.33 2.26 10.99
N ILE A 255 23.33 2.79 10.30
CA ILE A 255 23.73 2.32 8.97
C ILE A 255 24.47 0.99 9.12
N ILE A 256 23.99 -0.02 8.39
CA ILE A 256 24.60 -1.35 8.32
C ILE A 256 25.80 -1.33 7.37
N CYS A 257 25.62 -0.74 6.17
CA CYS A 257 26.70 -0.51 5.23
C CYS A 257 26.39 0.65 4.27
N HIS A 258 27.43 1.19 3.65
CA HIS A 258 27.31 2.15 2.55
C HIS A 258 27.59 1.43 1.23
N ILE A 259 26.67 1.52 0.27
CA ILE A 259 26.98 1.16 -1.13
C ILE A 259 27.66 2.36 -1.79
N GLU A 260 27.13 3.56 -1.55
CA GLU A 260 27.72 4.83 -1.96
C GLU A 260 27.54 5.85 -0.84
N PRO A 261 28.63 6.40 -0.26
CA PRO A 261 28.55 7.39 0.80
C PRO A 261 27.65 8.57 0.42
N GLY A 262 26.76 8.97 1.34
CA GLY A 262 25.84 10.09 1.13
C GLY A 262 24.64 9.81 0.23
N ARG A 263 24.73 8.87 -0.73
CA ARG A 263 23.64 8.60 -1.70
C ARG A 263 22.88 7.31 -1.48
N VAL A 264 23.57 6.23 -1.09
CA VAL A 264 22.99 4.89 -0.99
C VAL A 264 23.49 4.16 0.25
N ILE A 265 22.57 3.90 1.18
CA ILE A 265 22.85 3.26 2.47
C ILE A 265 21.98 2.02 2.66
N GLN A 266 22.50 1.06 3.43
CA GLN A 266 21.73 -0.06 3.94
C GLN A 266 21.38 0.17 5.42
N VAL A 267 20.12 -0.04 5.77
CA VAL A 267 19.57 0.09 7.13
C VAL A 267 18.54 -1.00 7.38
N THR A 268 18.02 -1.12 8.60
CA THR A 268 16.87 -1.99 8.88
C THR A 268 15.58 -1.37 8.30
N LEU A 269 14.60 -2.22 7.98
CA LEU A 269 13.27 -1.78 7.51
C LEU A 269 12.63 -0.83 8.52
N GLU A 270 12.72 -1.11 9.82
CA GLU A 270 12.22 -0.21 10.85
C GLU A 270 12.85 1.19 10.75
N THR A 271 14.17 1.24 10.62
CA THR A 271 14.91 2.51 10.52
C THR A 271 14.49 3.28 9.27
N ALA A 272 14.37 2.59 8.13
CA ALA A 272 13.95 3.20 6.87
C ALA A 272 12.55 3.81 6.96
N ILE A 273 11.57 3.07 7.49
CA ILE A 273 10.19 3.55 7.59
C ILE A 273 10.07 4.70 8.59
N ASN A 274 10.74 4.62 9.75
CA ASN A 274 10.76 5.73 10.70
C ASN A 274 11.39 7.00 10.10
N PHE A 275 12.43 6.84 9.28
CA PHE A 275 13.05 7.96 8.58
C PHE A 275 12.07 8.61 7.59
N VAL A 276 11.36 7.82 6.78
CA VAL A 276 10.35 8.36 5.84
C VAL A 276 9.18 9.03 6.58
N ILE A 277 8.69 8.46 7.68
CA ILE A 277 7.67 9.11 8.54
C ILE A 277 8.17 10.47 9.04
N GLY A 278 9.45 10.53 9.46
CA GLY A 278 10.08 11.78 9.89
C GLY A 278 10.17 12.82 8.76
N LEU A 279 10.51 12.39 7.54
CA LEU A 279 10.51 13.26 6.36
C LEU A 279 9.11 13.75 6.01
N GLU A 280 8.10 12.87 5.99
CA GLU A 280 6.69 13.24 5.75
C GLU A 280 6.21 14.28 6.76
N ALA A 281 6.52 14.10 8.05
CA ALA A 281 6.20 15.08 9.09
C ALA A 281 6.92 16.43 8.88
N ARG A 282 8.18 16.41 8.41
CA ARG A 282 8.93 17.62 8.05
C ARG A 282 8.27 18.37 6.91
N GLU A 283 7.89 17.67 5.84
CA GLU A 283 7.19 18.28 4.70
C GLU A 283 5.82 18.82 5.11
N ALA A 284 5.06 18.07 5.93
CA ALA A 284 3.78 18.53 6.46
C ALA A 284 3.91 19.76 7.36
N ALA A 285 4.99 19.87 8.15
CA ALA A 285 5.26 21.05 8.96
C ALA A 285 5.60 22.29 8.11
N ALA A 286 6.26 22.11 6.96
CA ALA A 286 6.65 23.19 6.06
C ALA A 286 5.51 23.66 5.16
N PHE A 287 4.70 22.74 4.63
CA PHE A 287 3.72 23.01 3.58
C PHE A 287 2.27 22.71 3.97
N GLY A 288 2.03 22.14 5.14
CA GLY A 288 0.77 21.49 5.45
C GLY A 288 0.63 20.12 4.78
N LEU A 289 -0.46 19.43 5.09
CA LEU A 289 -0.80 18.16 4.46
C LEU A 289 -1.21 18.39 2.99
N ARG A 290 -0.75 17.53 2.09
CA ARG A 290 -1.06 17.58 0.66
C ARG A 290 -1.56 16.19 0.21
N PRO A 291 -2.80 16.06 -0.28
CA PRO A 291 -3.83 17.10 -0.36
C PRO A 291 -4.23 17.60 1.03
N ASP A 292 -4.78 18.81 1.09
CA ASP A 292 -5.27 19.37 2.34
C ASP A 292 -6.59 18.68 2.71
N PRO A 293 -6.62 17.90 3.80
CA PRO A 293 -7.81 17.14 4.18
C PRO A 293 -8.97 18.05 4.61
N ALA A 294 -8.73 19.32 4.99
CA ALA A 294 -9.81 20.23 5.33
C ALA A 294 -10.59 20.71 4.09
N THR A 295 -9.91 20.90 2.96
CA THR A 295 -10.50 21.46 1.73
C THR A 295 -10.83 20.40 0.68
N ASN A 296 -10.08 19.31 0.63
CA ASN A 296 -10.24 18.26 -0.37
C ASN A 296 -11.19 17.14 0.06
N TRP A 297 -11.39 16.96 1.37
CA TRP A 297 -12.28 15.91 1.87
C TRP A 297 -13.75 16.27 1.64
N LYS A 298 -14.57 15.27 1.29
CA LYS A 298 -16.02 15.42 1.14
C LYS A 298 -16.72 14.21 1.73
N PRO A 299 -17.78 14.41 2.53
CA PRO A 299 -18.63 13.30 2.97
C PRO A 299 -19.37 12.72 1.76
N ASP A 300 -19.63 11.42 1.81
CA ASP A 300 -20.60 10.82 0.90
C ASP A 300 -22.04 11.16 1.32
N GLU A 301 -22.99 10.88 0.42
CA GLU A 301 -24.41 11.20 0.65
C GLU A 301 -24.97 10.44 1.85
N ASP A 302 -24.55 9.19 2.06
CA ASP A 302 -24.99 8.35 3.17
C ASP A 302 -24.53 8.91 4.53
N MET A 303 -23.28 9.37 4.62
CA MET A 303 -22.76 10.05 5.82
C MET A 303 -23.53 11.34 6.10
N LEU A 304 -23.80 12.15 5.08
CA LEU A 304 -24.57 13.40 5.24
C LEU A 304 -26.00 13.12 5.71
N GLU A 305 -26.64 12.08 5.18
CA GLU A 305 -27.98 11.71 5.59
C GLU A 305 -28.02 11.23 7.04
N ALA A 306 -27.08 10.36 7.43
CA ALA A 306 -26.96 9.92 8.81
C ALA A 306 -26.66 11.10 9.75
N TRP A 307 -25.79 12.02 9.35
CA TRP A 307 -25.47 13.22 10.12
C TRP A 307 -26.69 14.11 10.38
N ARG A 308 -27.51 14.38 9.36
CA ARG A 308 -28.75 15.15 9.52
C ARG A 308 -29.80 14.41 10.36
N SER A 309 -29.81 13.08 10.32
CA SER A 309 -30.82 12.27 11.01
C SER A 309 -30.72 12.32 12.54
N ILE A 310 -29.57 12.70 13.08
CA ILE A 310 -29.37 12.96 14.52
C ILE A 310 -29.68 14.41 14.94
N GLY A 311 -30.18 15.24 14.02
CA GLY A 311 -30.52 16.63 14.29
C GLY A 311 -29.34 17.61 14.19
N GLU A 312 -28.17 17.16 13.73
CA GLU A 312 -27.02 18.05 13.52
C GLU A 312 -27.30 19.00 12.35
N THR A 313 -27.06 20.29 12.62
CA THR A 313 -27.25 21.38 11.65
C THR A 313 -25.93 21.93 11.13
N GLU A 314 -24.83 21.70 11.86
CA GLU A 314 -23.49 22.06 11.42
C GLU A 314 -23.04 21.16 10.26
N PRO A 315 -22.28 21.68 9.28
CA PRO A 315 -21.73 20.85 8.23
C PRO A 315 -20.74 19.82 8.78
N LEU A 316 -20.81 18.57 8.28
CA LEU A 316 -19.77 17.58 8.52
C LEU A 316 -18.52 17.96 7.71
N VAL A 317 -17.43 18.32 8.41
CA VAL A 317 -16.18 18.81 7.80
C VAL A 317 -14.99 17.92 8.18
N GLY A 318 -14.00 17.88 7.30
CA GLY A 318 -12.70 17.24 7.57
C GLY A 318 -11.76 18.15 8.38
N PRO A 319 -10.56 17.66 8.75
CA PRO A 319 -10.05 16.32 8.51
C PRO A 319 -10.72 15.26 9.39
N ASN A 320 -10.92 14.06 8.85
CA ASN A 320 -11.55 12.97 9.62
C ASN A 320 -10.68 12.43 10.76
N SER A 321 -9.38 12.77 10.78
CA SER A 321 -8.44 12.43 11.87
C SER A 321 -8.74 13.16 13.19
N GLN A 322 -9.58 14.20 13.15
CA GLN A 322 -9.96 15.01 14.30
C GLN A 322 -11.34 14.68 14.86
N TRP A 323 -12.08 13.77 14.21
CA TRP A 323 -13.46 13.45 14.58
C TRP A 323 -13.63 12.70 15.89
N VAL A 324 -12.60 11.99 16.33
CA VAL A 324 -12.67 11.13 17.52
C VAL A 324 -11.89 11.79 18.65
N ASP A 325 -12.61 12.03 19.75
CA ASP A 325 -11.99 12.37 21.04
C ASP A 325 -11.45 11.09 21.70
N ASP A 326 -10.14 11.06 21.93
CA ASP A 326 -9.44 9.93 22.56
C ASP A 326 -9.73 9.82 24.05
N LYS A 327 -10.31 10.84 24.68
CA LYS A 327 -10.81 10.76 26.07
C LYS A 327 -12.09 9.94 26.16
N ILE A 328 -12.93 10.00 25.12
CA ILE A 328 -14.19 9.25 25.04
C ILE A 328 -13.93 7.84 24.49
N TYR A 329 -13.05 7.74 23.49
CA TYR A 329 -12.66 6.48 22.86
C TYR A 329 -11.16 6.20 22.99
N PRO A 330 -10.69 5.83 24.20
CA PRO A 330 -9.26 5.66 24.48
C PRO A 330 -8.65 4.43 23.81
N GLU A 331 -9.47 3.43 23.48
CA GLU A 331 -9.01 2.22 22.81
C GLU A 331 -9.48 2.18 21.36
N TRP A 332 -8.54 1.83 20.47
CA TRP A 332 -8.89 1.52 19.09
C TRP A 332 -9.92 0.38 19.06
N SER A 333 -10.97 0.58 18.28
CA SER A 333 -12.17 -0.26 18.19
C SER A 333 -12.90 -0.01 16.85
N GLY A 334 -13.99 -0.73 16.60
CA GLY A 334 -14.73 -0.63 15.33
C GLY A 334 -14.08 -1.40 14.17
N ARG A 335 -14.42 -1.03 12.94
CA ARG A 335 -14.05 -1.82 11.76
C ARG A 335 -12.56 -1.77 11.44
N GLY A 336 -11.91 -0.62 11.56
CA GLY A 336 -10.45 -0.51 11.40
C GLY A 336 -9.71 -1.61 12.19
N LYS A 337 -10.01 -1.70 13.49
CA LYS A 337 -9.45 -2.75 14.37
C LYS A 337 -9.83 -4.15 13.92
N TRP A 338 -11.09 -4.38 13.55
CA TRP A 338 -11.53 -5.71 13.11
C TRP A 338 -10.80 -6.19 11.86
N ASN A 339 -10.65 -5.34 10.85
CA ASN A 339 -9.90 -5.65 9.64
C ASN A 339 -8.43 -5.96 9.98
N GLU A 340 -7.80 -5.15 10.82
CA GLU A 340 -6.42 -5.38 11.22
C GLU A 340 -6.23 -6.64 12.06
N ALA A 341 -7.12 -6.92 13.02
CA ALA A 341 -6.98 -8.07 13.92
C ALA A 341 -7.47 -9.39 13.31
N SER A 342 -8.39 -9.35 12.34
CA SER A 342 -9.03 -10.54 11.79
C SER A 342 -8.68 -10.81 10.34
N LEU A 343 -8.75 -9.79 9.48
CA LEU A 343 -8.62 -9.96 8.04
C LEU A 343 -7.15 -10.05 7.61
N MET A 344 -6.31 -9.15 8.13
CA MET A 344 -4.89 -9.08 7.74
C MET A 344 -4.08 -10.32 8.13
N PRO A 345 -4.25 -10.91 9.34
CA PRO A 345 -3.60 -12.16 9.70
C PRO A 345 -4.06 -13.34 8.83
N ARG A 346 -5.31 -13.34 8.34
CA ARG A 346 -5.79 -14.37 7.40
C ARG A 346 -5.10 -14.26 6.06
N TYR A 347 -5.00 -13.05 5.50
CA TYR A 347 -4.30 -12.84 4.23
C TYR A 347 -2.82 -13.20 4.32
N GLU A 348 -2.16 -12.82 5.40
CA GLU A 348 -0.78 -13.21 5.65
C GLU A 348 -0.62 -14.73 5.78
N LYS A 349 -1.47 -15.40 6.57
CA LYS A 349 -1.48 -16.86 6.68
C LYS A 349 -1.69 -17.53 5.33
N THR A 350 -2.59 -17.02 4.50
CA THR A 350 -2.82 -17.51 3.13
C THR A 350 -1.58 -17.32 2.27
N ALA A 351 -0.89 -16.18 2.35
CA ALA A 351 0.35 -15.95 1.63
C ALA A 351 1.46 -16.92 2.04
N PHE A 352 1.61 -17.19 3.35
CA PHE A 352 2.54 -18.20 3.86
C PHE A 352 2.20 -19.60 3.34
N TRP A 353 0.92 -19.97 3.35
CA TRP A 353 0.46 -21.26 2.82
C TRP A 353 0.75 -21.38 1.32
N MET A 354 0.46 -20.35 0.52
CA MET A 354 0.76 -20.33 -0.92
C MET A 354 2.25 -20.46 -1.20
N GLU A 355 3.10 -19.77 -0.42
CA GLU A 355 4.55 -19.86 -0.55
C GLU A 355 5.06 -21.26 -0.23
N GLY A 356 4.61 -21.85 0.88
CA GLY A 356 4.97 -23.22 1.24
C GLY A 356 4.52 -24.24 0.19
N HIS A 357 3.35 -24.04 -0.41
CA HIS A 357 2.85 -24.90 -1.50
C HIS A 357 3.73 -24.78 -2.76
N ARG A 358 4.13 -23.56 -3.15
CA ARG A 358 5.04 -23.34 -4.28
C ARG A 358 6.38 -24.04 -4.08
N GLU A 359 6.99 -23.88 -2.90
CA GLU A 359 8.28 -24.52 -2.60
C GLU A 359 8.17 -26.05 -2.61
N ALA A 360 7.09 -26.61 -2.07
CA ALA A 360 6.85 -28.05 -2.12
C ALA A 360 6.71 -28.60 -3.55
N ILE A 361 6.05 -27.84 -4.44
CA ILE A 361 5.96 -28.20 -5.87
C ILE A 361 7.36 -28.14 -6.52
N GLU A 362 8.13 -27.09 -6.22
CA GLU A 362 9.48 -26.93 -6.79
C GLU A 362 10.42 -28.07 -6.37
N GLU A 363 10.40 -28.47 -5.11
CA GLU A 363 11.22 -29.59 -4.62
C GLU A 363 10.81 -30.92 -5.26
N ARG A 364 9.50 -31.21 -5.38
CA ARG A 364 9.02 -32.40 -6.10
C ARG A 364 9.49 -32.43 -7.56
N TYR A 365 9.49 -31.28 -8.22
CA TYR A 365 9.97 -31.17 -9.60
C TYR A 365 11.48 -31.44 -9.70
N LYS A 366 12.28 -30.89 -8.78
CA LYS A 366 13.73 -31.17 -8.71
C LYS A 366 14.02 -32.64 -8.41
N GLU A 367 13.29 -33.25 -7.49
CA GLU A 367 13.41 -34.68 -7.19
C GLU A 367 13.11 -35.54 -8.41
N ALA A 368 12.03 -35.23 -9.14
CA ALA A 368 11.68 -35.91 -10.39
C ALA A 368 12.77 -35.74 -11.46
N GLN A 369 13.35 -34.54 -11.58
CA GLN A 369 14.46 -34.29 -12.50
C GLN A 369 15.72 -35.09 -12.13
N ARG A 370 16.07 -35.16 -10.84
CA ARG A 370 17.20 -35.98 -10.36
C ARG A 370 16.97 -37.46 -10.65
N ALA A 371 15.79 -37.99 -10.33
CA ALA A 371 15.42 -39.37 -10.61
C ALA A 371 15.48 -39.70 -12.11
N ALA A 372 15.00 -38.79 -12.97
CA ALA A 372 15.08 -38.95 -14.42
C ALA A 372 16.53 -38.93 -14.93
N ALA A 373 17.38 -38.04 -14.40
CA ALA A 373 18.79 -37.97 -14.75
C ALA A 373 19.55 -39.24 -14.31
N ASP A 374 19.26 -39.77 -13.13
CA ASP A 374 19.89 -41.00 -12.63
C ASP A 374 19.42 -42.23 -13.41
N ALA A 375 18.14 -42.30 -13.78
CA ALA A 375 17.63 -43.35 -14.67
C ALA A 375 18.31 -43.32 -16.05
N ALA A 376 18.48 -42.13 -16.64
CA ALA A 376 19.18 -41.96 -17.91
C ALA A 376 20.66 -42.40 -17.84
N ARG A 377 21.36 -42.09 -16.74
CA ARG A 377 22.74 -42.56 -16.50
C ARG A 377 22.81 -44.08 -16.35
N ALA A 378 21.87 -44.69 -15.64
CA ALA A 378 21.81 -46.14 -15.48
C ALA A 378 21.58 -46.85 -16.82
N SER A 379 20.68 -46.33 -17.66
CA SER A 379 20.45 -46.85 -19.02
C SER A 379 21.69 -46.72 -19.92
N ALA A 380 22.43 -45.61 -19.84
CA ALA A 380 23.65 -45.40 -20.63
C ALA A 380 24.81 -46.31 -20.17
N ALA A 381 24.91 -46.62 -18.88
CA ALA A 381 25.92 -47.54 -18.35
C ALA A 381 25.67 -49.00 -18.75
N GLY A 382 24.40 -49.40 -18.94
CA GLY A 382 24.01 -50.73 -19.38
C GLY A 382 24.31 -51.04 -20.85
N SER A 383 24.47 -50.02 -21.71
CA SER A 383 24.70 -50.19 -23.16
C SER A 383 26.17 -50.32 -23.60
N HIS A 384 27.13 -50.28 -22.68
CA HIS A 384 28.56 -50.50 -22.97
C HIS A 384 29.12 -51.84 -22.47
N GLY A 385 28.25 -52.70 -21.92
CA GLY A 385 28.60 -54.04 -21.44
C GLY A 385 28.13 -55.21 -22.32
N GLN A 386 27.64 -54.94 -23.54
CA GLN A 386 27.25 -55.97 -24.53
C GLN A 386 28.09 -55.88 -25.79
#